data_AF-A0A6G2D504-F1
#
_entry.id   AF-A0A6G2D504-F1
#
_cell.length_a   1.000
_cell.length_b   1.000
_cell.length_c   1.000
_cell.angle_alpha   90.00
_cell.angle_beta   90.00
_cell.angle_gamma   90.00
#
_symmetry.space_group_name_H-M   'P 1'
#
loop_
_entity.id
_entity.type
_entity.pdbx_description
1 polymer ?
#
loop_
_entity_poly.entity_id
_entity_poly.type
_entity_poly.pdbx_seq_one_letter_code
_entity_poly.pdbx_strand_id
1 'polypeptide(L)'
;MKQLAIEAITKPMKLRGISKGIAELDGQRLEIDLDSLMIDFGGESFELDRIAGTKGGNRYFFLCPDCGRRCRLLYKRYLYFSCGTC
;
A
#
# COMPACT_ATOMS: atom_id res chain seq x y z
N MET A 1 3.70 11.51 13.32
CA MET A 1 2.73 10.43 13.01
C MET A 1 3.28 9.64 11.85
N LYS A 2 3.47 8.32 11.98
CA LYS A 2 3.98 7.48 10.89
C LYS A 2 2.88 7.33 9.84
N GLN A 3 3.23 7.41 8.56
CA GLN A 3 2.29 7.25 7.46
C GLN A 3 2.86 6.32 6.39
N LEU A 4 1.99 5.52 5.78
CA LEU A 4 2.31 4.67 4.65
C LEU A 4 1.62 5.23 3.41
N ALA A 5 2.40 5.58 2.39
CA ALA A 5 1.88 6.13 1.15
C ALA A 5 1.95 5.07 0.04
N ILE A 6 0.83 4.77 -0.60
CA ILE A 6 0.77 3.73 -1.66
C ILE A 6 1.69 4.08 -2.82
N GLU A 7 1.88 5.37 -3.09
CA GLU A 7 2.76 5.86 -4.15
C GLU A 7 4.24 5.62 -3.85
N ALA A 8 4.66 5.70 -2.58
CA ALA A 8 6.04 5.40 -2.18
C ALA A 8 6.41 3.93 -2.45
N ILE A 9 5.41 3.05 -2.46
CA ILE A 9 5.56 1.62 -2.71
C ILE A 9 5.42 1.32 -4.22
N THR A 10 4.35 1.78 -4.84
CA THR A 10 3.99 1.38 -6.21
C THR A 10 4.77 2.11 -7.30
N LYS A 11 5.28 3.32 -7.04
CA LYS A 11 6.12 4.05 -8.00
C LYS A 11 7.43 3.30 -8.32
N PRO A 12 8.24 2.86 -7.34
CA PRO A 12 9.45 2.08 -7.65
C PRO A 12 9.12 0.72 -8.29
N MET A 13 8.03 0.07 -7.90
CA MET A 13 7.56 -1.17 -8.55
C MET A 13 7.29 -0.95 -10.03
N LYS A 14 6.55 0.11 -10.37
CA LYS A 14 6.24 0.50 -11.75
C LYS A 14 7.49 0.85 -12.56
N LEU A 15 8.42 1.60 -11.99
CA LEU A 15 9.68 1.98 -12.66
C LEU A 15 10.54 0.75 -13.00
N ARG A 16 10.48 -0.28 -12.16
CA ARG A 16 11.22 -1.54 -12.35
C ARG A 16 10.44 -2.59 -13.17
N GLY A 17 9.19 -2.31 -13.53
CA GLY A 17 8.35 -3.25 -14.30
C GLY A 17 8.01 -4.55 -13.56
N ILE A 18 7.99 -4.52 -12.23
CA ILE A 18 7.72 -5.70 -11.38
C ILE A 18 6.38 -5.56 -10.66
N SER A 19 5.71 -6.70 -10.42
CA SER A 19 4.47 -6.79 -9.63
C SER A 19 4.69 -7.31 -8.21
N LYS A 20 5.79 -8.02 -7.97
CA LYS A 20 6.14 -8.61 -6.67
C LYS A 20 7.51 -8.13 -6.21
N GLY A 21 7.67 -7.89 -4.92
CA GLY A 21 8.94 -7.40 -4.39
C GLY A 21 9.01 -7.46 -2.88
N ILE A 22 10.24 -7.55 -2.38
CA ILE A 22 10.58 -7.41 -0.96
C ILE A 22 11.49 -6.19 -0.83
N ALA A 23 11.22 -5.38 0.18
CA ALA A 23 11.97 -4.19 0.53
C ALA A 23 12.01 -4.03 2.06
N GLU A 24 12.74 -3.01 2.49
CA GLU A 24 12.73 -2.53 3.86
C GLU A 24 12.24 -1.09 3.88
N LEU A 25 11.34 -0.77 4.80
CA LEU A 25 10.85 0.59 5.02
C LEU A 25 10.84 0.85 6.53
N ASP A 26 11.55 1.90 6.96
CA ASP A 26 11.73 2.24 8.38
C ASP A 26 12.20 1.07 9.26
N GLY A 27 13.15 0.27 8.78
CA GLY A 27 13.68 -0.90 9.51
C GLY A 27 12.71 -2.08 9.61
N GLN A 28 11.57 -2.02 8.91
CA GLN A 28 10.58 -3.09 8.88
C GLN A 28 10.52 -3.70 7.48
N ARG A 29 10.42 -5.03 7.42
CA ARG A 29 10.22 -5.76 6.16
C ARG A 29 8.90 -5.34 5.52
N LEU A 30 8.97 -5.07 4.23
CA LEU A 30 7.86 -4.75 3.34
C LEU A 30 7.83 -5.78 2.22
N GLU A 31 6.76 -6.56 2.16
CA GLU A 31 6.49 -7.51 1.08
C GLU A 31 5.29 -7.02 0.27
N ILE A 32 5.40 -7.09 -1.06
CA ILE A 32 4.44 -6.46 -1.98
C ILE A 32 4.07 -7.51 -3.02
N ASP A 33 2.77 -7.73 -3.20
CA ASP A 33 2.21 -8.54 -4.27
C ASP A 33 1.03 -7.79 -4.93
N LEU A 34 1.33 -7.10 -6.03
CA LEU A 34 0.33 -6.33 -6.79
C LEU A 34 -0.59 -7.22 -7.63
N ASP A 35 -0.25 -8.51 -7.79
CA ASP A 35 -1.10 -9.47 -8.51
C ASP A 35 -2.22 -9.97 -7.61
N SER A 36 -1.91 -10.25 -6.34
CA SER A 36 -2.89 -10.58 -5.30
C SER A 36 -3.51 -9.37 -4.60
N LEU A 37 -3.05 -8.15 -4.92
CA LEU A 37 -3.50 -6.90 -4.30
C LEU A 37 -3.23 -6.86 -2.79
N MET A 38 -2.06 -7.32 -2.36
CA MET A 38 -1.67 -7.37 -0.95
C MET A 38 -0.32 -6.72 -0.69
N ILE A 39 -0.19 -6.10 0.48
CA ILE A 39 1.08 -5.62 1.03
C ILE A 39 1.19 -6.09 2.48
N ASP A 40 2.31 -6.73 2.83
CA ASP A 40 2.64 -7.03 4.22
C ASP A 40 3.74 -6.08 4.70
N PHE A 41 3.47 -5.35 5.78
CA PHE A 41 4.41 -4.40 6.34
C PHE A 41 4.50 -4.53 7.85
N GLY A 42 5.69 -4.88 8.35
CA GLY A 42 5.92 -4.98 9.80
C GLY A 42 5.02 -5.99 10.53
N GLY A 43 4.54 -7.01 9.82
CA GLY A 43 3.63 -8.04 10.35
C GLY A 43 2.14 -7.73 10.19
N GLU A 44 1.77 -6.57 9.64
CA GLU A 44 0.40 -6.21 9.29
C GLU A 44 0.17 -6.36 7.78
N SER A 45 -0.95 -6.96 7.39
CA SER A 45 -1.36 -7.13 5.99
C SER A 45 -2.36 -6.05 5.58
N PHE A 46 -2.18 -5.48 4.39
CA PHE A 46 -3.02 -4.44 3.82
C PHE A 46 -3.54 -4.85 2.46
N GLU A 47 -4.86 -4.92 2.33
CA GLU A 47 -5.52 -5.10 1.05
C GLU A 47 -5.41 -3.84 0.19
N LEU A 48 -5.27 -4.07 -1.12
CA LEU A 48 -5.24 -3.03 -2.13
C LEU A 48 -6.47 -3.10 -3.01
N ASP A 49 -6.79 -1.97 -3.60
CA ASP A 49 -7.69 -1.88 -4.74
C ASP A 49 -6.97 -1.19 -5.89
N ARG A 50 -7.41 -1.44 -7.12
CA ARG A 50 -6.86 -0.83 -8.31
C ARG A 50 -7.93 -0.37 -9.28
N ILE A 51 -7.64 0.75 -9.95
CA ILE A 51 -8.40 1.21 -11.11
C ILE A 51 -7.47 1.35 -12.30
N ALA A 52 -8.00 1.16 -13.50
CA ALA A 52 -7.27 1.38 -14.74
C ALA A 52 -6.81 2.86 -14.83
N GLY A 53 -5.55 3.05 -15.25
CA GLY A 53 -5.00 4.36 -15.53
C GLY A 53 -5.43 4.88 -16.92
N THR A 54 -5.51 6.21 -17.06
CA THR A 54 -5.92 6.86 -18.32
C THR A 54 -4.89 6.72 -19.46
N LYS A 55 -3.63 6.44 -19.14
CA LYS A 55 -2.53 6.21 -20.10
C LYS A 55 -1.98 4.79 -20.01
N GLY A 56 -2.83 3.82 -19.64
CA GLY A 56 -2.43 2.45 -19.36
C GLY A 56 -1.84 2.25 -17.95
N GLY A 57 -1.72 0.97 -17.57
CA GLY A 57 -1.35 0.55 -16.22
C GLY A 57 -2.46 0.75 -15.18
N ASN A 58 -2.11 0.63 -13.91
CA ASN A 58 -3.04 0.68 -12.79
C ASN A 58 -2.70 1.80 -11.79
N ARG A 59 -3.71 2.37 -11.17
CA ARG A 59 -3.59 3.19 -9.96
C ARG A 59 -4.03 2.36 -8.78
N TYR A 60 -3.14 2.17 -7.82
CA TYR A 60 -3.39 1.40 -6.61
C TYR A 60 -3.78 2.30 -5.44
N PHE A 61 -4.59 1.75 -4.55
CA PHE A 61 -5.04 2.35 -3.30
C PHE A 61 -4.96 1.30 -2.20
N PHE A 62 -4.73 1.72 -0.97
CA PHE A 62 -5.06 0.87 0.18
C PHE A 62 -6.57 0.80 0.34
N LEU A 63 -7.08 -0.35 0.75
CA LEU A 63 -8.37 -0.44 1.43
C LEU A 63 -8.13 -0.20 2.92
N CYS A 64 -8.83 0.77 3.49
CA CYS A 64 -8.70 1.07 4.91
C CYS A 64 -9.08 -0.16 5.74
N PRO A 65 -8.22 -0.64 6.66
CA PRO A 65 -8.58 -1.77 7.54
C PRO A 65 -9.86 -1.52 8.34
N ASP A 66 -10.07 -0.28 8.80
CA ASP A 66 -11.23 0.06 9.64
C ASP A 66 -12.56 0.21 8.88
N CYS A 67 -12.55 0.70 7.64
CA CYS A 67 -13.79 1.09 6.94
C CYS A 67 -13.88 0.69 5.47
N GLY A 68 -12.88 -0.03 4.94
CA GLY A 68 -12.85 -0.55 3.57
C GLY A 68 -12.74 0.52 2.47
N ARG A 69 -12.66 1.82 2.81
CA ARG A 69 -12.57 2.86 1.77
C ARG A 69 -11.22 2.84 1.09
N ARG A 70 -11.19 3.19 -0.20
CA ARG A 70 -9.94 3.48 -0.92
C ARG A 70 -9.26 4.72 -0.35
N CYS A 71 -8.00 4.58 0.05
CA CYS A 71 -7.16 5.71 0.47
C CYS A 71 -5.74 5.59 -0.09
N ARG A 72 -5.08 6.74 -0.32
CA ARG A 72 -3.69 6.78 -0.79
C ARG A 72 -2.67 6.77 0.36
N LEU A 73 -3.15 7.08 1.57
CA LEU A 73 -2.37 7.18 2.79
C LEU A 73 -3.06 6.35 3.87
N LEU A 74 -2.25 5.60 4.61
CA LEU A 74 -2.61 5.05 5.91
C LEU A 74 -1.77 5.76 6.97
N TYR A 75 -2.39 6.12 8.08
CA TYR A 75 -1.77 6.77 9.23
C TYR A 75 -1.70 5.77 10.37
N LYS A 76 -0.52 5.61 10.97
CA LYS A 76 -0.38 4.80 12.17
C LYS A 76 -0.96 5.57 13.36
N ARG A 77 -2.00 5.03 13.97
CA ARG A 77 -2.54 5.47 15.26
C ARG A 77 -2.40 4.31 16.25
N TYR A 78 -1.63 4.52 17.32
CA TYR A 78 -1.31 3.47 18.28
C TYR A 78 -0.71 2.22 17.60
N LEU A 79 -1.44 1.10 17.64
CA LEU A 79 -1.00 -0.21 17.18
C LEU A 79 -1.44 -0.57 15.76
N TYR A 80 -2.24 0.27 15.10
CA TYR A 80 -2.83 -0.05 13.80
C TYR A 80 -2.75 1.13 12.82
N PHE A 81 -2.93 0.82 11.54
CA PHE A 81 -2.98 1.78 10.45
C PHE A 81 -4.41 2.01 9.97
N SER A 82 -4.81 3.27 9.79
CA SER A 82 -6.12 3.62 9.25
C SER A 82 -6.08 4.81 8.32
N CYS A 83 -7.17 5.06 7.59
CA CYS A 83 -7.23 6.10 6.57
C CYS A 83 -7.30 7.55 7.10
N GLY A 84 -7.25 7.75 8.42
CA GLY A 84 -7.20 9.07 9.06
C GLY A 84 -8.52 9.82 9.22
N THR A 85 -9.63 9.30 8.67
CA THR A 85 -10.99 9.83 8.94
C THR A 85 -11.87 8.83 9.69
N CYS A 86 -11.29 7.71 10.11
CA CYS A 86 -11.88 6.82 11.10
C CYS A 86 -11.50 7.29 12.51
#